data_AF-A0A1V5BS13-F1
#
_entry.id   AF-A0A1V5BS13-F1
#
_cell.length_a   1.000
_cell.length_b   1.000
_cell.length_c   1.000
_cell.angle_alpha   90.00
_cell.angle_beta   90.00
_cell.angle_gamma   90.00
#
_symmetry.space_group_name_H-M   'P 1'
#
loop_
_entity.id
_entity.type
_entity.pdbx_description
1 polymer ?
#
loop_
_entity_poly.entity_id
_entity_poly.type
_entity_poly.pdbx_seq_one_letter_code
_entity_poly.pdbx_strand_id
1 'polypeptide(L)' 'MIVLVLLAFALIIWLEVPGLVRKKMWRELAAFSVFLFIGMALTIPQIYGIRPFDPNEPFKKLFKPLAEFLKKP' A
#
# COMPACT_ATOMS: atom_id res chain seq x y z
N MET A 1 -13.02 5.32 7.94
CA MET A 1 -12.13 4.51 7.09
C MET A 1 -10.77 4.23 7.75
N ILE A 2 -10.08 5.23 8.30
CA ILE A 2 -8.78 5.04 8.98
C ILE A 2 -8.78 3.97 10.09
N VAL A 3 -9.86 3.89 10.88
CA VAL A 3 -10.01 2.89 11.97
C VAL A 3 -9.99 1.46 11.42
N LEU A 4 -10.63 1.20 10.28
CA LEU A 4 -10.66 -0.12 9.65
C LEU A 4 -9.26 -0.52 9.15
N VAL A 5 -8.51 0.45 8.62
CA VAL A 5 -7.13 0.22 8.17
C VAL A 5 -6.23 -0.11 9.35
N LEU A 6 -6.33 0.64 10.45
CA LEU A 6 -5.58 0.33 11.66
C LEU A 6 -5.95 -1.04 12.24
N LEU A 7 -7.23 -1.42 12.23
CA LEU A 7 -7.68 -2.76 12.63
C LEU A 7 -7.11 -3.86 11.73
N ALA A 8 -7.05 -3.65 10.42
CA ALA A 8 -6.46 -4.60 9.49
C ALA A 8 -4.96 -4.81 9.78
N PHE A 9 -4.19 -3.73 9.92
CA PHE A 9 -2.77 -3.83 10.29
C PHE A 9 -2.56 -4.47 11.67
N ALA A 10 -3.41 -4.15 12.65
CA ALA A 10 -3.36 -4.78 13.96
C ALA A 10 -3.63 -6.29 13.89
N LEU A 11 -4.58 -6.73 13.06
CA LEU A 11 -4.87 -8.15 12.86
C LEU A 11 -3.70 -8.89 12.22
N ILE A 12 -3.07 -8.29 11.20
CA ILE A 12 -1.88 -8.84 10.53
C ILE A 12 -0.75 -9.00 11.55
N ILE A 13 -0.45 -7.95 12.33
CA ILE A 13 0.56 -7.99 13.41
C ILE A 13 0.23 -9.11 14.40
N TRP A 14 -1.03 -9.23 14.82
CA TRP A 14 -1.47 -10.23 15.79
C TRP A 14 -1.30 -11.66 15.28
N LEU A 15 -1.50 -11.91 13.99
CA LEU A 15 -1.36 -13.24 13.41
C LEU A 15 0.11 -13.61 13.14
N GLU A 16 0.91 -12.67 12.60
CA GLU A 16 2.27 -12.98 12.16
C GLU A 16 3.33 -12.79 13.25
N VAL A 17 3.30 -11.69 14.01
CA VAL A 17 4.34 -11.39 15.02
C VAL A 17 4.52 -12.50 16.07
N PRO A 18 3.48 -13.07 16.71
CA PRO A 18 3.72 -14.12 17.70
C PRO A 18 4.32 -15.38 17.09
N GLY A 19 4.02 -15.69 15.83
CA GLY A 19 4.63 -16.81 15.10
C GLY A 19 6.12 -16.60 14.88
N LEU A 20 6.52 -15.39 14.44
CA LEU A 20 7.91 -15.05 14.18
C LEU A 20 8.74 -14.93 15.47
N VAL A 21 8.18 -14.33 16.52
CA VAL A 21 8.86 -14.18 17.82
C VAL A 21 9.08 -15.55 18.47
N ARG A 22 8.08 -16.45 18.45
CA ARG A 22 8.22 -17.81 18.99
C ARG A 22 9.31 -18.62 18.28
N LYS A 23 9.49 -18.42 16.98
CA LYS A 23 10.53 -19.10 16.19
C LYS A 23 11.90 -18.40 16.25
N LYS A 24 12.04 -17.31 17.01
CA LYS A 24 13.25 -16.44 17.04
C LYS A 24 13.70 -15.98 15.64
N MET A 25 12.74 -15.78 14.75
CA MET A 25 12.93 -15.41 13.35
C MET A 25 13.08 -13.88 13.21
N TRP A 26 14.15 -13.33 13.80
CA TRP A 26 14.36 -11.88 13.90
C TRP A 26 14.62 -11.21 12.53
N ARG A 27 15.27 -11.93 11.61
CA ARG A 27 15.50 -11.44 10.24
C ARG A 27 14.18 -11.34 9.48
N GLU A 28 13.33 -12.34 9.60
CA GLU A 28 12.00 -12.32 8.98
C GLU A 28 11.10 -11.27 9.65
N LEU A 29 11.24 -11.06 10.95
CA LEU A 29 10.49 -10.04 11.68
C LEU A 29 10.86 -8.63 11.20
N ALA A 30 12.15 -8.40 10.95
CA ALA A 30 12.62 -7.15 10.36
C ALA A 30 12.09 -6.97 8.93
N ALA A 31 12.15 -8.00 8.09
CA ALA A 31 11.63 -7.93 6.72
C ALA A 31 10.11 -7.65 6.71
N PHE A 32 9.35 -8.40 7.52
CA PHE A 32 7.92 -8.19 7.72
C PHE A 32 7.61 -6.77 8.20
N SER A 33 8.36 -6.25 9.18
CA SER A 33 8.15 -4.88 9.69
C SER A 33 8.42 -3.83 8.62
N VAL A 34 9.43 -4.02 7.76
CA VAL A 34 9.70 -3.12 6.63
C VAL A 34 8.53 -3.14 5.65
N PHE A 35 8.03 -4.32 5.26
CA PHE A 35 6.86 -4.43 4.39
C PHE A 35 5.60 -3.81 5.00
N LEU A 36 5.36 -4.05 6.30
CA LEU A 36 4.25 -3.48 7.04
C LEU A 36 4.32 -1.94 7.06
N PHE A 37 5.51 -1.40 7.33
CA PHE A 37 5.76 0.03 7.33
C PHE A 37 5.51 0.66 5.95
N ILE A 38 6.00 0.04 4.88
CA ILE A 38 5.72 0.48 3.50
C ILE A 38 4.22 0.48 3.22
N GLY A 39 3.51 -0.60 3.59
CA GLY A 39 2.06 -0.70 3.44
C GLY A 39 1.32 0.42 4.17
N MET A 40 1.69 0.71 5.42
CA MET A 40 1.11 1.81 6.19
C MET A 40 1.44 3.17 5.57
N ALA A 41 2.69 3.39 5.17
CA ALA A 41 3.15 4.62 4.54
C ALA A 41 2.45 4.91 3.20
N LEU A 42 2.03 3.88 2.46
CA LEU A 42 1.23 4.04 1.24
C LEU A 42 -0.26 4.26 1.57
N THR A 43 -0.80 3.52 2.53
CA THR A 43 -2.24 3.52 2.81
C THR A 43 -2.69 4.78 3.54
N ILE A 44 -1.89 5.30 4.48
CA ILE A 44 -2.26 6.48 5.28
C ILE A 44 -2.48 7.71 4.39
N PRO A 45 -1.53 8.15 3.53
CA PRO A 45 -1.73 9.28 2.62
C PRO A 45 -2.92 9.05 1.67
N GLN A 46 -3.09 7.82 1.18
CA GLN A 46 -4.17 7.46 0.26
C GLN A 46 -5.56 7.68 0.87
N ILE A 47 -5.74 7.45 2.18
CA ILE A 47 -7.01 7.71 2.89
C ILE A 47 -7.28 9.20 3.01
N TYR A 48 -6.25 10.02 3.21
CA TYR A 48 -6.36 11.48 3.25
C TYR A 48 -6.49 12.11 1.86
N GLY A 49 -6.56 11.32 0.79
CA GLY A 49 -6.62 11.81 -0.59
C GLY A 49 -5.29 12.38 -1.11
N ILE A 50 -4.23 12.31 -0.29
CA ILE A 50 -2.88 12.69 -0.67
C ILE A 50 -2.29 11.48 -1.40
N ARG A 51 -2.31 11.52 -2.73
CA ARG A 51 -1.62 10.52 -3.56
C ARG A 51 -0.26 11.10 -3.96
N PRO A 52 0.82 10.86 -3.18
CA PRO A 52 2.15 11.38 -3.51
C PRO A 52 2.67 10.82 -4.84
N PHE A 53 2.21 9.64 -5.24
CA PHE A 53 2.35 9.08 -6.58
C PHE A 53 0.96 8.68 -7.08
N ASP A 54 0.56 9.16 -8.27
CA ASP A 54 -0.57 8.58 -8.97
C ASP A 54 -0.05 7.41 -9.81
N PRO A 55 -0.25 6.14 -9.40
CA PRO A 55 0.24 4.98 -10.16
C PRO A 55 -0.36 4.93 -11.57
N ASN A 56 -1.44 5.67 -11.82
CA ASN A 56 -2.06 5.77 -13.12
C ASN A 56 -1.43 6.84 -14.00
N GLU A 57 -0.51 7.69 -13.52
CA GLU A 57 0.12 8.72 -14.36
C GLU A 57 0.82 8.19 -15.62
N PRO A 58 1.63 7.11 -15.54
CA PRO A 58 2.26 6.52 -16.72
C PRO A 58 1.20 5.99 -17.71
N PHE A 59 0.18 5.32 -17.19
CA PHE A 59 -0.95 4.82 -17.98
C PHE A 59 -1.74 5.97 -18.61
N LYS A 60 -2.04 7.03 -17.85
CA LYS A 60 -2.71 8.24 -18.34
C LYS A 60 -1.90 8.89 -19.46
N LYS A 61 -0.57 8.95 -19.36
CA LYS A 61 0.28 9.48 -20.44
C LYS A 61 0.27 8.59 -21.68
N LEU A 62 0.30 7.27 -21.51
CA LEU A 62 0.27 6.31 -22.61
C LEU A 62 -1.09 6.31 -23.35
N PHE A 63 -2.19 6.36 -22.61
CA PHE A 63 -3.54 6.29 -23.17
C PHE A 63 -4.13 7.67 -23.52
N LYS A 64 -3.54 8.78 -23.07
CA LYS A 64 -3.93 10.15 -23.45
C LYS A 64 -4.03 10.37 -24.97
N PRO A 65 -3.00 10.03 -25.79
CA PRO A 65 -3.06 10.29 -27.22
C PRO A 65 -4.18 9.48 -27.90
N LEU A 66 -4.44 8.26 -27.43
CA LEU A 66 -5.53 7.42 -27.92
C LEU A 66 -6.91 7.99 -27.52
N ALA A 67 -7.04 8.46 -26.27
CA ALA A 67 -8.26 9.08 -25.77
C ALA A 67 -8.57 10.40 -26.51
N GLU A 68 -7.56 11.22 -26.82
CA GLU A 68 -7.73 12.44 -27.62
C GLU A 68 -8.11 12.13 -29.07
N PHE A 69 -7.55 11.06 -29.65
CA PHE A 69 -7.91 10.61 -31.00
C PHE A 69 -9.37 10.14 -31.08
N LEU A 70 -9.84 9.38 -30.09
CA LEU A 70 -11.23 8.90 -29.99
C LEU A 70 -12.23 9.98 -29.58
N LYS A 71 -11.78 11.07 -28.95
CA LYS A 71 -12.62 12.20 -28.55
C LYS A 71 -12.84 13.19 -29.70
N LYS A 72 -12.14 13.03 -30.81
CA LYS A 72 -12.38 13.78 -32.05
C LYS A 72 -13.61 13.15 -32.76
N PRO A 73 -14.63 13.94 -33.10
CA PRO A 73 -15.86 13.43 -33.71
C PRO A 73 -15.61 12.75 -35.06
#